data_AF-A0A942H548-F1
#
_entry.id   AF-A0A942H548-F1
#
_cell.length_a   1.000
_cell.length_b   1.000
_cell.length_c   1.000
_cell.angle_alpha   90.00
_cell.angle_beta   90.00
_cell.angle_gamma   90.00
#
_symmetry.space_group_name_H-M   'P 1'
#
loop_
_entity.id
_entity.type
_entity.pdbx_description
1 polymer ?
#
loop_
_entity_poly.entity_id
_entity_poly.type
_entity_poly.pdbx_seq_one_letter_code
_entity_poly.pdbx_strand_id
1 'polypeptide(L)'
;MDWTNFQNAWGAPSSLSNEPTKTEELLSPDYLRLLDKLRAGETYWTFQQYADHIPQTTIDEALRCGDAIAEGKYAIKASAQLLARLQAEEAQSQMPAETLNQPESDEVAARGSIPIENSDPVQPSPRVFAAQWLRDLLQQEPRWVADIFALAKENGISIATLKRAKKSINAKSTKIGGYFGGEDTRWFWRLG
;
A
#
# COMPACT_ATOMS: atom_id res chain seq x y z
N MET A 1 16.20 13.86 18.50
CA MET A 1 15.03 13.67 17.62
C MET A 1 13.80 13.90 18.47
N ASP A 2 12.99 14.90 18.10
CA ASP A 2 11.88 15.40 18.90
C ASP A 2 10.58 14.64 18.56
N TRP A 3 10.08 13.87 19.52
CA TRP A 3 8.92 12.97 19.37
C TRP A 3 7.59 13.71 19.27
N THR A 4 7.54 15.01 19.59
CA THR A 4 6.31 15.81 19.55
C THR A 4 5.79 16.08 18.13
N ASN A 5 6.65 16.01 17.11
CA ASN A 5 6.23 16.22 15.72
C ASN A 5 5.58 14.99 15.07
N PHE A 6 5.67 13.80 15.67
CA PHE A 6 5.07 12.59 15.10
C PHE A 6 3.55 12.49 15.39
N GLN A 7 3.09 13.03 16.52
CA GLN A 7 1.68 13.02 16.92
C GLN A 7 0.79 13.96 16.07
N ASN A 8 1.36 14.99 15.44
CA ASN A 8 0.58 15.96 14.65
C ASN A 8 0.28 15.50 13.21
N ALA A 9 0.95 14.45 12.71
CA ALA A 9 0.78 13.96 11.34
C ALA A 9 -0.44 13.04 11.15
N TRP A 10 -0.99 12.51 12.25
CA TRP A 10 -2.15 11.63 12.26
C TRP A 10 -3.14 12.20 13.25
N GLY A 11 -4.17 12.88 12.76
CA GLY A 11 -5.20 13.53 13.59
C GLY A 11 -5.88 12.51 14.52
N ALA A 12 -5.31 12.33 15.70
CA ALA A 12 -5.93 11.61 16.79
C ALA A 12 -7.08 12.48 17.32
N PRO A 13 -8.32 11.97 17.38
CA PRO A 13 -9.41 12.70 18.03
C PRO A 13 -9.03 12.94 19.50
N SER A 14 -8.96 14.21 19.91
CA SER A 14 -8.49 14.66 21.24
C SER A 14 -9.47 14.38 22.39
N SER A 15 -10.17 13.26 22.36
CA SER A 15 -11.08 12.83 23.43
C SER A 15 -11.18 11.31 23.49
N LEU A 16 -10.07 10.66 23.81
CA LEU A 16 -10.11 9.33 24.43
C LEU A 16 -10.27 9.57 25.93
N SER A 17 -11.51 9.53 26.41
CA SER A 17 -11.79 9.41 27.83
C SER A 17 -11.13 8.14 28.36
N ASN A 18 -10.34 8.24 29.43
CA ASN A 18 -9.71 7.12 30.15
C ASN A 18 -10.73 6.24 30.91
N GLU A 19 -12.00 6.24 30.52
CA GLU A 19 -12.96 5.33 31.13
C GLU A 19 -12.87 3.96 30.44
N PRO A 20 -12.53 2.90 31.19
CA PRO A 20 -12.51 1.55 30.63
C PRO A 20 -13.90 1.22 30.11
N THR A 21 -14.02 0.98 28.81
CA THR A 21 -15.28 0.53 28.22
C THR A 21 -15.64 -0.84 28.83
N LYS A 22 -16.93 -1.10 29.08
CA LYS A 22 -17.44 -2.37 29.66
C LYS A 22 -16.96 -3.65 28.93
N THR A 23 -16.39 -3.51 27.74
CA THR A 23 -15.74 -4.56 26.96
C THR A 23 -14.38 -5.01 27.53
N GLU A 24 -13.68 -4.19 28.31
CA GLU A 24 -12.39 -4.56 28.93
C GLU A 24 -12.54 -5.57 30.08
N GLU A 25 -13.74 -5.70 30.69
CA GLU A 25 -14.01 -6.68 31.77
C GLU A 25 -13.99 -8.14 31.28
N LEU A 26 -14.10 -8.38 29.97
CA LEU A 26 -14.08 -9.73 29.37
C LEU A 26 -12.72 -10.13 28.82
N LEU A 27 -11.72 -9.24 28.88
CA LEU A 27 -10.39 -9.52 28.36
C LEU A 27 -9.54 -10.21 29.43
N SER A 28 -8.83 -11.26 29.04
CA SER A 28 -7.87 -11.93 29.92
C SER A 28 -6.85 -10.91 30.49
N PRO A 29 -6.47 -11.01 31.77
CA PRO A 29 -5.48 -10.12 32.39
C PRO A 29 -4.16 -10.00 31.60
N ASP A 30 -3.78 -11.05 30.87
CA ASP A 30 -2.57 -11.04 30.04
C ASP A 30 -2.72 -10.18 28.78
N TYR A 31 -3.92 -10.11 28.21
CA TYR A 31 -4.22 -9.25 27.05
C TYR A 31 -4.23 -7.77 27.44
N LEU A 32 -4.76 -7.43 28.63
CA LEU A 32 -4.71 -6.07 29.16
C LEU A 32 -3.27 -5.61 29.40
N ARG A 33 -2.40 -6.48 29.93
CA ARG A 33 -0.97 -6.19 30.08
C ARG A 33 -0.26 -5.95 28.75
N LEU A 34 -0.66 -6.66 27.69
CA LEU A 34 -0.13 -6.45 26.34
C LEU A 34 -0.53 -5.07 25.80
N LEU A 35 -1.79 -4.68 25.95
CA LEU A 35 -2.29 -3.37 25.53
C LEU A 35 -1.63 -2.22 26.29
N ASP A 36 -1.40 -2.36 27.60
CA ASP A 36 -0.70 -1.36 28.39
C ASP A 36 0.75 -1.16 27.93
N LYS A 37 1.47 -2.23 27.60
CA LYS A 37 2.83 -2.15 27.04
C LYS A 37 2.85 -1.48 25.67
N LEU A 38 1.88 -1.79 24.81
CA LEU A 38 1.73 -1.13 23.51
C LEU A 38 1.43 0.37 23.68
N ARG A 39 0.52 0.74 24.59
CA ARG A 39 0.20 2.14 24.91
C ARG A 39 1.41 2.87 25.52
N ALA A 40 2.24 2.19 26.30
CA ALA A 40 3.47 2.73 26.88
C ALA A 40 4.60 2.95 25.84
N GLY A 41 4.41 2.55 24.58
CA GLY A 41 5.40 2.71 23.53
C GLY A 41 6.63 1.80 23.68
N GLU A 42 6.52 0.74 24.49
CA GLU A 42 7.56 -0.27 24.61
C GLU A 42 7.62 -1.06 23.28
N THR A 43 8.66 -0.78 22.49
CA THR A 43 8.78 -1.15 21.08
C THR A 43 8.66 -2.65 20.77
N TYR A 44 8.01 -2.92 19.63
CA TYR A 44 7.96 -4.08 18.70
C TYR A 44 8.77 -5.38 18.96
N TRP A 45 9.93 -5.32 19.62
CA TRP A 45 10.77 -6.49 19.88
C TRP A 45 10.13 -7.50 20.84
N THR A 46 9.23 -7.05 21.72
CA THR A 46 8.47 -7.95 22.60
C THR A 46 7.35 -8.68 21.88
N PHE A 47 6.84 -8.16 20.75
CA PHE A 47 5.66 -8.73 20.10
C PHE A 47 5.94 -10.11 19.53
N GLN A 48 7.12 -10.32 18.95
CA GLN A 48 7.50 -11.60 18.36
C GLN A 48 7.82 -12.66 19.43
N GLN A 49 8.44 -12.26 20.54
CA GLN A 49 8.67 -13.14 21.69
C GLN A 49 7.39 -13.47 22.47
N TYR A 50 6.39 -12.57 22.47
CA TYR A 50 5.10 -12.84 23.10
C TYR A 50 4.16 -13.64 22.20
N ALA A 51 4.20 -13.42 20.88
CA ALA A 51 3.33 -14.11 19.92
C ALA A 51 3.48 -15.63 19.97
N ASP A 52 4.69 -16.14 20.21
CA ASP A 52 4.97 -17.57 20.36
C ASP A 52 4.36 -18.18 21.65
N HIS A 53 3.93 -17.35 22.59
CA HIS A 53 3.33 -17.76 23.86
C HIS A 53 1.83 -17.44 23.97
N ILE A 54 1.22 -16.82 22.95
CA ILE A 54 -0.23 -16.57 22.96
C ILE A 54 -0.93 -17.89 22.59
N PRO A 55 -1.78 -18.45 23.47
CA PRO A 55 -2.57 -19.63 23.14
C PRO A 55 -3.47 -19.32 21.94
N GLN A 56 -3.56 -20.24 20.97
CA GLN A 56 -4.39 -20.09 19.78
C GLN A 56 -5.85 -19.71 20.11
N THR A 57 -6.35 -20.18 21.24
CA THR A 57 -7.70 -19.86 21.75
C THR A 57 -7.92 -18.37 21.98
N THR A 58 -6.90 -17.63 22.41
CA THR A 58 -6.96 -16.18 22.63
C THR A 58 -7.03 -15.42 21.32
N ILE A 59 -6.35 -15.92 20.27
CA ILE A 59 -6.42 -15.37 18.91
C ILE A 59 -7.82 -15.59 18.33
N ASP A 60 -8.38 -16.79 18.51
CA ASP A 60 -9.71 -17.15 18.02
C ASP A 60 -10.82 -16.35 18.73
N GLU A 61 -10.68 -16.08 20.03
CA GLU A 61 -11.63 -15.27 20.80
C GLU A 61 -11.56 -13.78 20.42
N ALA A 62 -10.36 -13.23 20.20
CA ALA A 62 -10.18 -11.88 19.69
C ALA A 62 -10.77 -11.70 18.27
N LEU A 63 -10.65 -12.71 17.40
CA LEU A 63 -11.30 -12.72 16.09
C LEU A 63 -12.83 -12.81 16.20
N ARG A 64 -13.35 -13.47 17.24
CA ARG A 64 -14.79 -13.60 17.51
C ARG A 64 -15.43 -12.30 17.99
N CYS A 65 -14.69 -11.47 18.72
CA CYS A 65 -15.20 -10.26 19.38
C CYS A 65 -15.26 -9.00 18.49
N GLY A 66 -14.88 -9.05 17.21
CA GLY A 66 -15.26 -8.06 16.19
C GLY A 66 -14.71 -6.62 16.29
N ASP A 67 -14.29 -6.16 17.48
CA ASP A 67 -14.09 -4.72 17.74
C ASP A 67 -12.62 -4.30 17.93
N ALA A 68 -11.68 -5.22 18.16
CA ALA A 68 -10.24 -4.93 18.24
C ALA A 68 -9.55 -4.83 16.86
N ILE A 69 -10.34 -4.58 15.82
CA ILE A 69 -10.04 -5.01 14.45
C ILE A 69 -9.23 -3.99 13.63
N ALA A 70 -9.11 -2.73 14.04
CA ALA A 70 -8.29 -1.78 13.29
C ALA A 70 -6.80 -2.10 13.44
N GLU A 71 -6.27 -2.12 14.66
CA GLU A 71 -4.83 -2.25 14.90
C GLU A 71 -4.30 -3.67 14.67
N GLY A 72 -5.09 -4.70 15.02
CA GLY A 72 -4.74 -6.10 14.77
C GLY A 72 -4.69 -6.48 13.29
N LYS A 73 -5.59 -5.94 12.46
CA LYS A 73 -5.56 -6.20 11.01
C LYS A 73 -4.32 -5.61 10.34
N TYR A 74 -3.84 -4.45 10.81
CA TYR A 74 -2.61 -3.86 10.30
C TYR A 74 -1.38 -4.71 10.65
N ALA A 75 -1.32 -5.24 11.87
CA ALA A 75 -0.24 -6.14 12.26
C ALA A 75 -0.21 -7.42 11.41
N ILE A 76 -1.37 -8.06 11.19
CA ILE A 76 -1.46 -9.27 10.37
C ILE A 76 -1.07 -8.99 8.91
N LYS A 77 -1.53 -7.86 8.34
CA LYS A 77 -1.20 -7.48 6.96
C LYS A 77 0.30 -7.14 6.80
N ALA A 78 0.89 -6.46 7.78
CA ALA A 78 2.32 -6.14 7.79
C ALA A 78 3.17 -7.43 7.87
N SER A 79 2.80 -8.38 8.72
CA SER A 79 3.49 -9.67 8.83
C SER A 79 3.41 -10.48 7.54
N ALA A 80 2.25 -10.50 6.87
CA ALA A 80 2.09 -11.18 5.59
C ALA A 80 2.95 -10.55 4.47
N GLN A 81 3.07 -9.21 4.45
CA GLN A 81 3.93 -8.51 3.49
C GLN A 81 5.42 -8.78 3.74
N LEU A 82 5.83 -8.85 5.00
CA LEU A 82 7.21 -9.19 5.36
C LEU A 82 7.57 -10.61 4.91
N LEU A 83 6.68 -11.58 5.15
CA LEU A 83 6.89 -12.97 4.75
C LEU A 83 7.03 -13.12 3.23
N ALA A 84 6.18 -12.43 2.46
CA ALA A 84 6.24 -12.44 1.00
C ALA A 84 7.56 -11.85 0.46
N ARG A 85 8.11 -10.84 1.14
CA ARG A 85 9.39 -10.23 0.76
C ARG A 85 10.57 -11.17 1.01
N LEU A 86 10.59 -11.86 2.15
CA LEU A 86 11.62 -12.85 2.47
C LEU A 86 11.61 -14.02 1.47
N GLN A 87 10.43 -14.51 1.09
CA GLN A 87 10.31 -15.56 0.07
C GLN A 87 10.81 -15.10 -1.31
N ALA A 88 10.59 -13.83 -1.69
CA ALA A 88 11.10 -13.28 -2.94
C ALA A 88 12.63 -13.14 -2.92
N GLU A 89 13.23 -12.76 -1.79
CA GLU A 89 14.69 -12.69 -1.62
C GLU A 89 15.34 -14.09 -1.68
N GLU A 90 14.70 -15.11 -1.08
CA GLU A 90 15.14 -16.51 -1.21
C GLU A 90 15.08 -17.01 -2.66
N ALA A 91 14.02 -16.68 -3.40
CA ALA A 91 13.87 -17.06 -4.80
C ALA A 91 14.93 -16.41 -5.72
N GLN A 92 15.35 -15.19 -5.40
CA GLN A 92 16.45 -14.51 -6.12
C GLN A 92 17.81 -15.14 -5.81
N SER A 93 18.04 -15.61 -4.58
CA SER A 93 19.27 -16.34 -4.23
C SER A 93 19.33 -17.75 -4.84
N GLN A 94 18.20 -18.35 -5.20
CA GLN A 94 18.14 -19.68 -5.81
C GLN A 94 18.20 -19.69 -7.33
N MET A 95 18.35 -18.54 -8.01
CA MET A 95 18.58 -18.56 -9.45
C MET A 95 19.95 -19.16 -9.76
N PRO A 96 20.02 -20.34 -10.42
CA PRO A 96 21.28 -20.93 -10.81
C PRO A 96 21.97 -20.00 -11.81
N ALA A 97 23.27 -19.79 -11.60
CA ALA A 97 24.15 -19.05 -12.50
C ALA A 97 24.39 -19.83 -13.81
N GLU A 98 23.32 -20.17 -14.52
CA GLU A 98 23.37 -20.95 -15.74
C GLU A 98 23.48 -20.02 -16.96
N THR A 99 24.75 -19.69 -17.23
CA THR A 99 25.34 -19.71 -18.57
C THR A 99 24.93 -18.58 -19.53
N LEU A 100 25.74 -17.51 -19.49
CA LEU A 100 26.18 -16.80 -20.70
C LEU A 100 26.70 -17.81 -21.74
N ASN A 101 25.99 -17.97 -22.84
CA ASN A 101 26.57 -18.31 -24.14
C ASN A 101 25.51 -18.08 -25.23
N GLN A 102 25.40 -16.83 -25.68
CA GLN A 102 24.83 -16.55 -26.98
C GLN A 102 25.98 -16.45 -28.00
N PRO A 103 25.98 -17.27 -29.06
CA PRO A 103 26.99 -17.17 -30.10
C PRO A 103 26.79 -15.87 -30.89
N GLU A 104 27.84 -15.06 -30.88
CA GLU A 104 28.07 -13.98 -31.83
C GLU A 104 27.89 -14.55 -33.24
N SER A 105 26.81 -14.15 -33.91
CA SER A 105 26.56 -14.46 -35.30
C SER A 105 26.82 -13.18 -36.08
N ASP A 106 28.06 -13.09 -36.58
CA ASP A 106 28.47 -12.17 -37.62
C ASP A 106 27.60 -12.30 -38.89
N GLU A 107 27.65 -11.27 -39.72
CA GLU A 107 27.06 -11.13 -41.06
C GLU A 107 25.61 -10.64 -41.17
N VAL A 108 25.43 -9.31 -41.22
CA VAL A 108 24.68 -8.71 -42.34
C VAL A 108 25.41 -7.46 -42.82
N ALA A 109 26.11 -7.62 -43.95
CA ALA A 109 26.80 -6.57 -44.67
C ALA A 109 25.82 -5.58 -45.34
N ALA A 110 26.18 -4.30 -45.24
CA ALA A 110 25.98 -3.27 -46.27
C ALA A 110 24.53 -2.93 -46.70
N ARG A 111 23.80 -2.21 -45.84
CA ARG A 111 22.86 -1.16 -46.28
C ARG A 111 23.13 0.10 -45.47
N GLY A 112 23.39 1.20 -46.17
CA GLY A 112 23.90 2.46 -45.62
C GLY A 112 23.21 2.89 -44.34
N SER A 113 23.96 2.79 -43.24
CA SER A 113 23.57 3.30 -41.93
C SER A 113 23.44 4.81 -42.01
N ILE A 114 22.21 5.30 -42.02
CA ILE A 114 21.92 6.68 -41.63
C ILE A 114 22.49 6.82 -40.22
N PRO A 115 23.36 7.81 -39.94
CA PRO A 115 23.81 8.07 -38.57
C PRO A 115 22.56 8.34 -37.74
N ILE A 116 22.15 7.36 -36.93
CA ILE A 116 21.15 7.58 -35.90
C ILE A 116 21.92 8.37 -34.84
N GLU A 117 22.01 9.68 -35.04
CA GLU A 117 22.49 10.62 -34.04
C GLU A 117 21.77 10.30 -32.73
N ASN A 118 22.56 10.00 -31.69
CA ASN A 118 22.13 9.75 -30.32
C ASN A 118 21.25 10.91 -29.86
N SER A 119 19.96 10.82 -30.18
CA SER A 119 18.94 11.74 -29.73
C SER A 119 18.55 11.26 -28.35
N ASP A 120 18.97 12.00 -27.33
CA ASP A 120 18.60 11.71 -25.94
C ASP A 120 17.10 11.42 -25.87
N PRO A 121 16.68 10.39 -25.11
CA PRO A 121 15.28 10.01 -25.02
C PRO A 121 14.47 11.22 -24.56
N VAL A 122 13.60 11.71 -25.45
CA VAL A 122 12.76 12.88 -25.17
C VAL A 122 11.91 12.55 -23.95
N GLN A 123 12.29 13.12 -22.81
CA GLN A 123 11.57 12.93 -21.57
C GLN A 123 10.13 13.41 -21.76
N PRO A 124 9.12 12.54 -21.57
CA PRO A 124 7.74 12.93 -21.79
C PRO A 124 7.37 14.05 -20.82
N SER A 125 6.62 15.04 -21.31
CA SER A 125 6.12 16.10 -20.42
C SER A 125 5.38 15.49 -19.22
N PRO A 126 5.42 16.10 -18.02
CA PRO A 126 4.77 15.55 -16.82
C PRO A 126 3.29 15.23 -17.00
N ARG A 127 2.62 15.96 -17.91
CA ARG A 127 1.21 15.72 -18.25
C ARG A 127 1.02 14.45 -19.07
N VAL A 128 1.90 14.20 -20.04
CA VAL A 128 1.87 12.98 -20.87
C VAL A 128 2.20 11.77 -20.01
N PHE A 129 3.22 11.88 -19.17
CA PHE A 129 3.56 10.84 -18.20
C PHE A 129 2.38 10.48 -17.29
N ALA A 130 1.75 11.47 -16.65
CA ALA A 130 0.60 11.23 -15.78
C ALA A 130 -0.63 10.64 -16.50
N ALA A 131 -0.84 11.01 -17.78
CA ALA A 131 -1.91 10.45 -18.59
C ALA A 131 -1.65 8.98 -18.95
N GLN A 132 -0.42 8.65 -19.31
CA GLN A 132 -0.02 7.27 -19.59
C GLN A 132 -0.11 6.42 -18.34
N TRP A 133 0.48 6.88 -17.23
CA TRP A 133 0.40 6.23 -15.93
C TRP A 133 -1.05 5.94 -15.48
N LEU A 134 -1.94 6.92 -15.58
CA LEU A 134 -3.34 6.74 -15.19
C LEU A 134 -4.09 5.78 -16.13
N ARG A 135 -3.75 5.78 -17.43
CA ARG A 135 -4.31 4.85 -18.40
C ARG A 135 -3.92 3.42 -18.05
N ASP A 136 -2.63 3.17 -17.85
CA ASP A 136 -2.10 1.83 -17.53
C ASP A 136 -2.72 1.30 -16.23
N LEU A 137 -2.87 2.18 -15.23
CA LEU A 137 -3.50 1.85 -13.96
C LEU A 137 -4.98 1.45 -14.10
N LEU A 138 -5.76 2.20 -14.91
CA LEU A 138 -7.19 1.97 -15.10
C LEU A 138 -7.52 0.92 -16.17
N GLN A 139 -6.53 0.53 -16.99
CA GLN A 139 -6.67 -0.55 -17.97
C GLN A 139 -6.71 -1.92 -17.30
N GLN A 140 -6.06 -2.07 -16.15
CA GLN A 140 -6.09 -3.30 -15.36
C GLN A 140 -7.46 -3.46 -14.69
N GLU A 141 -7.92 -2.43 -13.98
CA GLU A 141 -9.19 -2.45 -13.26
C GLU A 141 -9.70 -1.03 -12.95
N PRO A 142 -11.04 -0.84 -12.82
CA PRO A 142 -11.59 0.34 -12.19
C PRO A 142 -11.11 0.47 -10.74
N ARG A 143 -10.64 1.66 -10.33
CA ARG A 143 -10.10 1.90 -8.99
C ARG A 143 -10.79 3.04 -8.26
N TRP A 144 -10.78 2.98 -6.94
CA TRP A 144 -11.29 4.05 -6.08
C TRP A 144 -10.44 5.31 -6.20
N VAL A 145 -11.10 6.47 -6.16
CA VAL A 145 -10.43 7.77 -6.30
C VAL A 145 -9.41 8.01 -5.18
N ALA A 146 -9.71 7.57 -3.97
CA ALA A 146 -8.80 7.68 -2.84
C ALA A 146 -7.48 6.94 -3.08
N ASP A 147 -7.56 5.69 -3.56
CA ASP A 147 -6.38 4.86 -3.86
C ASP A 147 -5.57 5.46 -5.01
N ILE A 148 -6.24 5.95 -6.06
CA ILE A 148 -5.57 6.62 -7.19
C ILE A 148 -4.79 7.86 -6.70
N PHE A 149 -5.34 8.63 -5.75
CA PHE A 149 -4.65 9.81 -5.21
C PHE A 149 -3.46 9.44 -4.33
N ALA A 150 -3.56 8.38 -3.54
CA ALA A 150 -2.44 7.85 -2.75
C ALA A 150 -1.30 7.40 -3.67
N LEU A 151 -1.61 6.55 -4.65
CA LEU A 151 -0.63 6.06 -5.63
C LEU A 151 -0.02 7.19 -6.47
N ALA A 152 -0.83 8.20 -6.85
CA ALA A 152 -0.32 9.35 -7.59
C ALA A 152 0.70 10.16 -6.76
N LYS A 153 0.43 10.34 -5.46
CA LYS A 153 1.35 11.02 -4.53
C LYS A 153 2.67 10.26 -4.40
N GLU A 154 2.62 8.94 -4.29
CA GLU A 154 3.81 8.07 -4.25
C GLU A 154 4.66 8.17 -5.52
N ASN A 155 4.03 8.40 -6.67
CA ASN A 155 4.70 8.60 -7.97
C ASN A 155 5.07 10.06 -8.27
N GLY A 156 4.93 10.98 -7.31
CA GLY A 156 5.24 12.40 -7.49
C GLY A 156 4.28 13.15 -8.43
N ILE A 157 3.11 12.61 -8.72
CA ILE A 157 2.10 13.23 -9.58
C ILE A 157 1.16 14.10 -8.73
N SER A 158 1.13 15.40 -9.00
CA SER A 158 0.20 16.31 -8.31
C SER A 158 -1.26 16.03 -8.67
N ILE A 159 -2.18 16.26 -7.71
CA ILE A 159 -3.63 16.05 -7.91
C ILE A 159 -4.17 16.91 -9.08
N ALA A 160 -3.64 18.13 -9.26
CA ALA A 160 -4.01 19.00 -10.36
C ALA A 160 -3.62 18.40 -11.73
N THR A 161 -2.40 17.85 -11.84
CA THR A 161 -1.94 17.14 -13.04
C THR A 161 -2.80 15.90 -13.29
N LEU A 162 -3.14 15.15 -12.25
CA LEU A 162 -3.97 13.95 -12.36
C LEU A 162 -5.39 14.24 -12.86
N LYS A 163 -6.03 15.32 -12.37
CA LYS A 163 -7.34 15.77 -12.87
C LYS A 163 -7.30 16.15 -14.36
N ARG A 164 -6.19 16.77 -14.81
CA ARG A 164 -5.98 17.09 -16.23
C ARG A 164 -5.73 15.84 -17.07
N ALA A 165 -4.96 14.89 -16.55
CA ALA A 165 -4.68 13.59 -17.16
C ALA A 165 -5.96 12.77 -17.35
N LYS A 166 -6.82 12.73 -16.33
CA LYS A 166 -8.15 12.10 -16.40
C LYS A 166 -8.98 12.60 -17.59
N LYS A 167 -8.98 13.92 -17.83
CA LYS A 167 -9.68 14.54 -18.97
C LYS A 167 -9.07 14.11 -20.31
N SER A 168 -7.75 14.01 -20.42
CA SER A 168 -7.09 13.60 -21.67
C SER A 168 -7.32 12.13 -22.04
N ILE A 169 -7.52 11.25 -21.06
CA ILE A 169 -7.78 9.81 -21.31
C ILE A 169 -9.28 9.48 -21.33
N ASN A 170 -10.15 10.48 -21.24
CA ASN A 170 -11.61 10.32 -21.18
C ASN A 170 -12.11 9.36 -20.08
N ALA A 171 -11.44 9.33 -18.92
CA ALA A 171 -11.86 8.47 -17.81
C ALA A 171 -13.15 9.01 -17.16
N LYS A 172 -14.11 8.12 -16.92
CA LYS A 172 -15.41 8.42 -16.30
C LYS A 172 -15.33 8.27 -14.78
N SER A 173 -16.01 9.16 -14.07
CA SER A 173 -16.24 9.01 -12.64
C SER A 173 -17.61 8.43 -12.40
N THR A 174 -17.68 7.37 -11.61
CA THR A 174 -18.94 6.77 -11.22
C THR A 174 -18.99 6.71 -9.70
N LYS A 175 -20.16 7.07 -9.16
CA LYS A 175 -20.45 7.02 -7.73
C LYS A 175 -21.12 5.68 -7.44
N ILE A 176 -20.59 4.94 -6.46
CA ILE A 176 -21.21 3.74 -5.89
C ILE A 176 -21.71 4.12 -4.50
N GLY A 177 -22.91 3.64 -4.15
CA GLY A 177 -23.53 3.85 -2.85
C GLY A 177 -24.52 5.01 -2.81
N GLY A 178 -25.56 4.81 -1.98
CA GLY A 178 -26.48 5.82 -1.45
C GLY A 178 -27.37 6.56 -2.44
N TYR A 179 -28.57 6.02 -2.75
CA TYR A 179 -29.67 6.80 -3.35
C TYR A 179 -30.27 7.82 -2.34
N PHE A 180 -30.08 7.59 -1.03
CA PHE A 180 -30.62 8.41 0.07
C PHE A 180 -29.57 8.81 1.13
N GLY A 181 -28.34 9.14 0.71
CA GLY A 181 -27.35 9.69 1.65
C GLY A 181 -26.76 8.68 2.65
N GLY A 182 -26.77 7.39 2.32
CA GLY A 182 -26.04 6.39 3.11
C GLY A 182 -24.54 6.73 3.19
N GLU A 183 -23.93 6.45 4.33
CA GLU A 183 -22.55 6.84 4.69
C GLU A 183 -21.49 6.23 3.74
N ASP A 184 -21.84 5.18 3.00
CA ASP A 184 -20.93 4.46 2.10
C ASP A 184 -20.88 4.97 0.66
N THR A 185 -21.04 6.28 0.45
CA THR A 185 -20.84 6.82 -0.91
C THR A 185 -19.36 6.89 -1.27
N ARG A 186 -18.94 6.18 -2.32
CA ARG A 186 -17.56 6.17 -2.81
C ARG A 186 -17.49 6.44 -4.31
N TRP A 187 -16.43 7.11 -4.72
CA TRP A 187 -16.17 7.41 -6.13
C TRP A 187 -15.09 6.47 -6.66
N PHE A 188 -15.33 5.91 -7.84
CA PHE A 188 -14.32 5.17 -8.59
C PHE A 188 -14.18 5.74 -10.00
N TRP A 189 -13.01 5.57 -10.58
CA TRP A 189 -12.72 5.93 -11.97
C TRP A 189 -12.58 4.67 -12.82
N ARG A 190 -13.01 4.77 -14.08
CA ARG A 190 -12.83 3.74 -15.12
C ARG A 190 -12.54 4.39 -16.46
N LEU A 191 -11.88 3.66 -17.37
CA LEU A 191 -11.79 4.07 -18.76
C LEU A 191 -13.20 4.12 -19.38
N GLY A 192 -13.46 5.19 -20.13
CA GLY A 192 -14.80 5.60 -20.57
C GLY A 192 -15.22 5.02 -21.91
#